data_AF-A0A8I1GI25-F1
#
_entry.id   AF-A0A8I1GI25-F1
#
_cell.length_a   1.000
_cell.length_b   1.000
_cell.length_c   1.000
_cell.angle_alpha   90.00
_cell.angle_beta   90.00
_cell.angle_gamma   90.00
#
_symmetry.space_group_name_H-M   'P 1'
#
loop_
_entity.id
_entity.type
_entity.pdbx_description
1 polymer ?
#
loop_
_entity_poly.entity_id
_entity_poly.type
_entity_poly.pdbx_seq_one_letter_code
_entity_poly.pdbx_strand_id
1 'polypeptide(L)'
;MTRRRQNRILRIVVAVLVGFIALSLLSKINDDNPRLSNLYEFIKDSSLLIATIAVAYLANIYQRRQNFLDSLREQWREIVKTKGALLYYCKTSEPDAGQYWKAFTQLSECIDNMRIVYANVGETNELIGAYPFEPLHDMRRAFEKLDPAASTAEDRALVWEKIEQAFNAIREKFLDEFDIEAPSKPILKRGTGRTKVKGARV
;
A
#
# COMPACT_ATOMS: atom_id res chain seq x y z
N MET A 1 -5.16 -1.24 6.19
CA MET A 1 -5.66 -2.61 6.46
C MET A 1 -5.28 -3.51 5.31
N THR A 2 -4.56 -4.61 5.57
CA THR A 2 -4.05 -5.51 4.53
C THR A 2 -5.16 -6.39 3.94
N ARG A 3 -5.01 -6.82 2.68
CA ARG A 3 -5.98 -7.69 1.98
C ARG A 3 -6.21 -9.02 2.69
N ARG A 4 -5.18 -9.61 3.29
CA ARG A 4 -5.31 -10.85 4.09
C ARG A 4 -6.30 -10.67 5.24
N ARG A 5 -6.22 -9.53 5.95
CA ARG A 5 -7.15 -9.20 7.04
C ARG A 5 -8.56 -8.94 6.49
N GLN A 6 -8.69 -8.27 5.34
CA GLN A 6 -9.97 -8.03 4.67
C GLN A 6 -10.66 -9.32 4.25
N ASN A 7 -9.96 -10.20 3.55
CA ASN A 7 -10.51 -11.49 3.10
C ASN A 7 -10.91 -12.37 4.28
N ARG A 8 -10.13 -12.35 5.38
CA ARG A 8 -10.49 -13.07 6.61
C ARG A 8 -11.81 -12.56 7.19
N ILE A 9 -11.96 -11.25 7.31
CA ILE A 9 -13.19 -10.66 7.86
C ILE A 9 -14.38 -10.90 6.92
N LEU A 10 -14.20 -10.73 5.60
CA LEU A 10 -15.23 -11.03 4.61
C LEU A 10 -15.71 -12.48 4.72
N ARG A 11 -14.78 -13.44 4.80
CA ARG A 11 -15.13 -14.86 5.00
C ARG A 11 -15.90 -15.10 6.29
N ILE A 12 -15.53 -14.43 7.38
CA ILE A 12 -16.25 -14.54 8.66
C ILE A 12 -17.67 -13.98 8.53
N VAL A 13 -17.83 -12.78 7.95
CA VAL A 13 -19.16 -12.16 7.76
C VAL A 13 -20.04 -13.05 6.88
N VAL A 14 -19.51 -13.55 5.77
CA VAL A 14 -20.23 -14.47 4.88
C VAL A 14 -20.58 -15.78 5.61
N ALA A 15 -19.64 -16.36 6.36
CA ALA A 15 -19.90 -17.59 7.13
C ALA A 15 -20.99 -17.39 8.18
N VAL A 16 -21.01 -16.24 8.87
CA VAL A 16 -22.04 -15.88 9.86
C VAL A 16 -23.41 -15.72 9.17
N LEU A 17 -23.47 -15.01 8.04
CA LEU A 17 -24.71 -14.84 7.28
C LEU A 17 -25.25 -16.18 6.74
N VAL A 18 -24.37 -17.01 6.17
CA VAL A 18 -24.72 -18.37 5.72
C VAL A 18 -25.18 -19.21 6.90
N GLY A 19 -24.55 -19.07 8.07
CA GLY A 19 -24.96 -19.72 9.32
C GLY A 19 -26.38 -19.32 9.72
N PHE A 20 -26.71 -18.03 9.71
CA PHE A 20 -28.08 -17.55 9.98
C PHE A 20 -29.10 -18.12 8.99
N ILE A 21 -28.76 -18.17 7.70
CA ILE A 21 -29.62 -18.75 6.67
C ILE A 21 -29.83 -20.24 6.91
N ALA A 22 -28.77 -21.00 7.18
CA ALA A 22 -28.86 -22.43 7.46
C ALA A 22 -29.68 -22.70 8.72
N LEU A 23 -29.48 -21.92 9.79
CA LEU A 23 -30.25 -22.02 11.03
C LEU A 23 -31.74 -21.72 10.80
N SER A 24 -32.03 -20.69 10.01
CA SER A 24 -33.39 -20.31 9.62
C SER A 24 -34.08 -21.44 8.81
N LEU A 25 -33.37 -22.05 7.87
CA LEU A 25 -33.86 -23.19 7.08
C LEU A 25 -34.11 -24.43 7.95
N LEU A 26 -33.16 -24.79 8.82
CA LEU A 26 -33.29 -25.93 9.73
C LEU A 26 -34.44 -25.74 10.73
N SER A 27 -34.65 -24.50 11.18
CA SER A 27 -35.74 -24.16 12.08
C SER A 27 -37.09 -24.31 11.40
N LYS A 28 -37.19 -23.89 10.12
CA LYS A 28 -38.40 -24.04 9.31
C LYS A 28 -38.74 -25.51 8.97
N ILE A 29 -37.74 -26.36 8.81
CA ILE A 29 -37.96 -27.80 8.51
C ILE A 29 -38.46 -28.56 9.75
N ASN A 30 -38.10 -28.12 10.95
CA ASN A 30 -38.47 -28.75 12.23
C ASN A 30 -39.47 -27.89 13.02
N ASP A 31 -40.51 -27.42 12.35
CA ASP A 31 -41.47 -26.43 12.89
C ASP A 31 -42.27 -26.96 14.11
N ASP A 32 -42.35 -28.30 14.27
CA ASP A 32 -42.98 -28.95 15.41
C ASP A 32 -42.28 -28.66 16.75
N ASN A 33 -41.02 -28.18 16.72
CA ASN A 33 -40.30 -27.79 17.93
C ASN A 33 -40.50 -26.29 18.23
N PRO A 34 -41.22 -25.93 19.31
CA PRO A 34 -41.53 -24.53 19.62
C PRO A 34 -40.29 -23.66 19.85
N ARG A 35 -39.15 -24.24 20.25
CA ARG A 35 -37.89 -23.49 20.39
C ARG A 35 -37.31 -23.08 19.04
N LEU A 36 -37.44 -23.93 18.02
CA LEU A 36 -36.92 -23.65 16.68
C LEU A 36 -37.83 -22.69 15.92
N SER A 37 -39.15 -22.84 16.05
CA SER A 37 -40.11 -21.92 15.43
C SER A 37 -39.94 -20.48 15.95
N ASN A 38 -39.81 -20.29 17.27
CA ASN A 38 -39.53 -18.98 17.87
C ASN A 38 -38.19 -18.36 17.38
N LEU A 39 -37.17 -19.20 17.17
CA LEU A 39 -35.87 -18.77 16.66
C LEU A 39 -35.96 -18.32 15.19
N TYR A 40 -36.76 -19.03 14.38
CA TYR A 40 -37.03 -18.64 13.00
C TYR A 40 -37.72 -17.28 12.93
N GLU A 41 -38.77 -17.04 13.72
CA GLU A 41 -39.47 -15.75 13.79
C GLU A 41 -38.53 -14.62 14.21
N PHE A 42 -37.72 -14.84 15.26
CA PHE A 42 -36.73 -13.86 15.69
C PHE A 42 -35.73 -13.48 14.58
N ILE A 43 -35.18 -14.47 13.87
CA ILE A 43 -34.24 -14.24 12.76
C ILE A 43 -34.93 -13.52 11.60
N LYS A 44 -36.17 -13.91 11.27
CA LYS A 44 -36.96 -13.31 10.21
C LYS A 44 -37.26 -11.84 10.51
N ASP A 45 -37.71 -11.53 11.72
CA ASP A 45 -38.05 -10.18 12.14
C ASP A 45 -36.82 -9.28 12.28
N SER A 46 -35.68 -9.87 12.68
CA SER A 46 -34.40 -9.18 12.78
C SER A 46 -33.61 -9.16 11.47
N SER A 47 -34.08 -9.80 10.39
CA SER A 47 -33.30 -10.03 9.17
C SER A 47 -32.84 -8.73 8.51
N LEU A 48 -33.70 -7.72 8.45
CA LEU A 48 -33.37 -6.41 7.92
C LEU A 48 -32.28 -5.71 8.75
N LEU A 49 -32.37 -5.80 10.08
CA LEU A 49 -31.38 -5.23 10.98
C LEU A 49 -30.03 -5.95 10.84
N ILE A 50 -30.03 -7.29 10.78
CA ILE A 50 -28.83 -8.10 10.56
C ILE A 50 -28.17 -7.73 9.21
N ALA A 51 -28.96 -7.66 8.14
CA ALA A 51 -28.46 -7.28 6.82
C ALA A 51 -27.88 -5.85 6.82
N THR A 52 -28.57 -4.91 7.47
CA THR A 52 -28.11 -3.51 7.57
C THR A 52 -26.79 -3.41 8.33
N ILE A 53 -26.66 -4.10 9.46
CA ILE A 53 -25.41 -4.14 10.25
C ILE A 53 -24.28 -4.77 9.42
N ALA A 54 -24.55 -5.87 8.72
CA ALA A 54 -23.56 -6.53 7.88
C ALA A 54 -23.07 -5.62 6.75
N VAL A 55 -23.98 -4.95 6.05
CA VAL A 55 -23.65 -3.99 4.98
C VAL A 55 -22.85 -2.81 5.53
N ALA A 56 -23.30 -2.21 6.64
CA ALA A 56 -22.60 -1.08 7.27
C ALA A 56 -21.17 -1.47 7.70
N TYR A 57 -21.00 -2.66 8.27
CA TYR A 57 -19.70 -3.16 8.67
C TYR A 57 -18.77 -3.44 7.48
N LEU A 58 -19.29 -4.07 6.41
CA LEU A 58 -18.54 -4.28 5.18
C LEU A 58 -18.14 -2.94 4.53
N ALA A 59 -19.07 -1.98 4.46
CA ALA A 59 -18.79 -0.64 3.94
C ALA A 59 -17.66 0.05 4.72
N ASN A 60 -17.69 -0.02 6.06
CA ASN A 60 -16.60 0.50 6.91
C ASN A 60 -15.25 -0.15 6.59
N ILE A 61 -15.22 -1.48 6.39
CA ILE A 61 -14.00 -2.21 6.03
C ILE A 61 -13.47 -1.76 4.67
N TYR A 62 -14.33 -1.67 3.65
CA TYR A 62 -13.94 -1.21 2.32
C TYR A 62 -13.42 0.23 2.36
N GLN A 63 -14.09 1.11 3.12
CA GLN A 63 -13.62 2.48 3.35
C GLN A 63 -12.23 2.52 3.98
N ARG A 64 -11.98 1.71 5.03
CA ARG A 64 -10.65 1.61 5.66
C ARG A 64 -9.58 1.09 4.70
N ARG A 65 -9.91 0.14 3.82
CA ARG A 65 -8.97 -0.35 2.79
C ARG A 65 -8.68 0.74 1.76
N GLN A 66 -9.69 1.47 1.31
CA GLN A 66 -9.52 2.55 0.35
C GLN A 66 -8.63 3.66 0.93
N ASN A 67 -8.91 4.13 2.15
CA ASN A 67 -8.07 5.13 2.83
C ASN A 67 -6.61 4.67 2.96
N PHE A 68 -6.40 3.38 3.27
CA PHE A 68 -5.06 2.80 3.32
C PHE A 68 -4.38 2.79 1.93
N LEU A 69 -5.10 2.41 0.86
CA LEU A 69 -4.57 2.48 -0.50
C LEU A 69 -4.21 3.92 -0.91
N ASP A 70 -5.04 4.88 -0.54
CA ASP A 70 -4.79 6.29 -0.86
C ASP A 70 -3.57 6.84 -0.13
N SER A 71 -3.41 6.51 1.15
CA SER A 71 -2.19 6.78 1.91
C SER A 71 -0.96 6.12 1.27
N LEU A 72 -1.06 4.86 0.82
CA LEU A 72 0.05 4.20 0.12
C LEU A 72 0.42 4.87 -1.21
N ARG A 73 -0.57 5.33 -1.98
CA ARG A 73 -0.33 6.08 -3.22
C ARG A 73 0.40 7.39 -2.93
N GLU A 74 0.04 8.06 -1.85
CA GLU A 74 0.72 9.27 -1.41
C GLU A 74 2.16 9.00 -1.01
N GLN A 75 2.39 8.02 -0.15
CA GLN A 75 3.73 7.60 0.25
C GLN A 75 4.60 7.18 -0.94
N TRP A 76 4.04 6.43 -1.90
CA TRP A 76 4.76 6.10 -3.13
C TRP A 76 5.16 7.34 -3.93
N ARG A 77 4.27 8.34 -4.05
CA ARG A 77 4.60 9.62 -4.71
C ARG A 77 5.72 10.34 -3.98
N GLU A 78 5.71 10.34 -2.65
CA GLU A 78 6.78 10.94 -1.85
C GLU A 78 8.12 10.24 -2.08
N ILE A 79 8.16 8.90 -2.05
CA ILE A 79 9.37 8.11 -2.35
C ILE A 79 9.89 8.44 -3.76
N VAL A 80 9.02 8.49 -4.76
CA VAL A 80 9.40 8.82 -6.14
C VAL A 80 9.95 10.25 -6.26
N LYS A 81 9.32 11.23 -5.61
CA LYS A 81 9.81 12.62 -5.56
C LYS A 81 11.19 12.69 -4.89
N THR A 82 11.37 11.96 -3.79
CA THR A 82 12.61 11.89 -3.03
C THR A 82 13.73 11.26 -3.85
N LYS A 83 13.47 10.13 -4.52
CA LYS A 83 14.40 9.56 -5.52
C LYS A 83 14.79 10.63 -6.53
N GLY A 84 13.80 11.33 -7.11
CA GLY A 84 14.03 12.37 -8.10
C GLY A 84 15.00 13.45 -7.62
N ALA A 85 14.80 13.96 -6.40
CA ALA A 85 15.67 14.98 -5.80
C ALA A 85 17.11 14.48 -5.60
N LEU A 86 17.27 13.24 -5.09
CA LEU A 86 18.59 12.65 -4.88
C LEU A 86 19.34 12.41 -6.20
N LEU A 87 18.66 11.87 -7.20
CA LEU A 87 19.28 11.63 -8.51
C LEU A 87 19.59 12.93 -9.24
N TYR A 88 18.73 13.95 -9.08
CA TYR A 88 18.99 15.29 -9.61
C TYR A 88 20.29 15.85 -9.06
N TYR A 89 20.47 15.83 -7.72
CA TYR A 89 21.72 16.24 -7.08
C TYR A 89 22.94 15.51 -7.66
N CYS A 90 22.85 14.17 -7.82
CA CYS A 90 23.95 13.37 -8.33
C CYS A 90 24.33 13.70 -9.79
N LYS A 91 23.37 14.17 -10.61
CA LYS A 91 23.59 14.48 -12.03
C LYS A 91 23.89 15.96 -12.28
N THR A 92 23.71 16.84 -11.30
CA THR A 92 24.13 18.24 -11.41
C THR A 92 25.66 18.31 -11.53
N SER A 93 26.15 19.10 -12.48
CA SER A 93 27.59 19.26 -12.75
C SER A 93 28.31 19.91 -11.57
N GLU A 94 27.71 20.97 -11.02
CA GLU A 94 28.23 21.75 -9.89
C GLU A 94 27.10 21.92 -8.85
N PRO A 95 26.80 20.87 -8.07
CA PRO A 95 25.77 20.96 -7.04
C PRO A 95 26.23 21.83 -5.88
N ASP A 96 25.32 22.62 -5.32
CA ASP A 96 25.59 23.40 -4.11
C ASP A 96 25.18 22.66 -2.82
N ALA A 97 25.70 23.11 -1.68
CA ALA A 97 25.38 22.52 -0.38
C ALA A 97 23.89 22.65 0.00
N GLY A 98 23.20 23.70 -0.46
CA GLY A 98 21.76 23.87 -0.26
C GLY A 98 20.95 22.79 -0.98
N GLN A 99 21.34 22.41 -2.19
CA GLN A 99 20.74 21.30 -2.93
C GLN A 99 20.93 19.97 -2.20
N TYR A 100 22.12 19.75 -1.63
CA TYR A 100 22.40 18.57 -0.82
C TYR A 100 21.44 18.49 0.37
N TRP A 101 21.41 19.53 1.21
CA TRP A 101 20.59 19.54 2.43
C TRP A 101 19.11 19.46 2.11
N LYS A 102 18.66 20.08 1.02
CA LYS A 102 17.27 19.95 0.57
C LYS A 102 16.91 18.51 0.21
N ALA A 103 17.76 17.82 -0.56
CA ALA A 103 17.52 16.43 -0.94
C ALA A 103 17.62 15.49 0.29
N PHE A 104 18.57 15.75 1.18
CA PHE A 104 18.77 14.98 2.41
C PHE A 104 17.60 15.13 3.40
N THR A 105 17.12 16.35 3.62
CA THR A 105 15.94 16.62 4.45
C THR A 105 14.71 15.95 3.88
N GLN A 106 14.48 16.08 2.57
CA GLN A 106 13.36 15.42 1.91
C GLN A 106 13.40 13.88 2.07
N LEU A 107 14.59 13.28 2.01
CA LEU A 107 14.77 11.85 2.28
C LEU A 107 14.48 11.48 3.73
N SER A 108 14.92 12.31 4.68
CA SER A 108 14.66 12.08 6.10
C SER A 108 13.17 12.17 6.43
N GLU A 109 12.49 13.20 5.92
CA GLU A 109 11.03 13.35 6.03
C GLU A 109 10.29 12.15 5.42
N CYS A 110 10.72 11.69 4.25
CA CYS A 110 10.12 10.51 3.60
C CYS A 110 10.26 9.23 4.46
N ILE A 111 11.41 9.03 5.12
CA ILE A 111 11.62 7.90 6.04
C ILE A 111 10.70 8.01 7.25
N ASP A 112 10.62 9.19 7.87
CA ASP A 112 9.82 9.38 9.09
C ASP A 112 8.32 9.32 8.81
N ASN A 113 7.85 9.86 7.68
CA ASN A 113 6.47 9.71 7.23
C ASN A 113 6.09 8.24 7.06
N MET A 114 6.98 7.44 6.46
CA MET A 114 6.74 6.01 6.27
C MET A 114 6.65 5.25 7.59
N ARG A 115 7.40 5.66 8.62
CA ARG A 115 7.34 5.06 9.97
C ARG A 115 6.00 5.30 10.68
N ILE A 116 5.27 6.35 10.34
CA ILE A 116 3.92 6.58 10.88
C ILE A 116 2.92 5.57 10.30
N VAL A 117 3.09 5.21 9.02
CA VAL A 117 2.15 4.32 8.31
C VAL A 117 2.40 2.85 8.65
N TYR A 118 3.65 2.48 8.94
CA TYR A 118 4.06 1.09 9.12
C TYR A 118 4.78 0.86 10.46
N ALA A 119 4.21 -0.06 11.25
CA ALA A 119 4.90 -0.65 12.39
C ALA A 119 6.04 -1.57 11.92
N ASN A 120 7.01 -1.80 12.81
CA ASN A 120 8.11 -2.68 12.51
C ASN A 120 7.63 -4.14 12.46
N VAL A 121 8.21 -4.92 11.53
CA VAL A 121 7.90 -6.35 11.42
C VAL A 121 8.53 -7.07 12.61
N GLY A 122 7.70 -7.77 13.39
CA GLY A 122 8.15 -8.50 14.57
C GLY A 122 8.38 -7.62 15.80
N GLU A 123 7.83 -6.40 15.81
CA GLU A 123 7.83 -5.55 16.99
C GLU A 123 7.03 -6.21 18.14
N THR A 124 7.63 -6.22 19.33
CA THR A 124 7.03 -6.71 20.58
C THR A 124 7.36 -5.72 21.71
N ASN A 125 6.87 -5.97 22.93
CA ASN A 125 7.20 -5.12 24.08
C ASN A 125 8.70 -5.11 24.42
N GLU A 126 9.47 -6.11 23.96
CA GLU A 126 10.91 -6.26 24.24
C GLU A 126 11.80 -6.03 23.00
N LEU A 127 11.24 -6.17 21.80
CA LEU A 127 11.98 -6.13 20.53
C LEU A 127 11.43 -5.05 19.60
N ILE A 128 12.32 -4.19 19.11
CA ILE A 128 11.98 -3.09 18.18
C ILE A 128 11.50 -3.61 16.81
N GLY A 129 11.86 -4.84 16.43
CA GLY A 129 11.51 -5.42 15.12
C GLY A 129 12.34 -4.84 13.97
N ALA A 130 12.04 -5.30 12.75
CA ALA A 130 12.69 -4.86 11.53
C ALA A 130 11.86 -3.82 10.78
N TYR A 131 12.50 -2.72 10.36
CA TYR A 131 11.82 -1.71 9.57
C TYR A 131 11.52 -2.24 8.15
N PRO A 132 10.25 -2.22 7.68
CA PRO A 132 9.87 -2.89 6.43
C PRO A 132 10.49 -2.25 5.17
N PHE A 133 10.88 -0.97 5.24
CA PHE A 133 11.38 -0.20 4.10
C PHE A 133 12.85 0.19 4.29
N GLU A 134 13.66 -0.76 4.77
CA GLU A 134 15.09 -0.58 4.98
C GLU A 134 15.87 -0.02 3.76
N PRO A 135 15.50 -0.26 2.49
CA PRO A 135 16.26 0.35 1.41
C PRO A 135 16.11 1.89 1.33
N LEU A 136 15.14 2.52 2.02
CA LEU A 136 15.14 3.98 2.17
C LEU A 136 16.32 4.43 3.04
N HIS A 137 16.65 3.64 4.08
CA HIS A 137 17.87 3.84 4.84
C HIS A 137 19.12 3.53 4.01
N ASP A 138 19.08 2.56 3.09
CA ASP A 138 20.19 2.34 2.14
C ASP A 138 20.42 3.54 1.23
N MET A 139 19.35 4.16 0.70
CA MET A 139 19.45 5.41 -0.07
C MET A 139 20.10 6.52 0.77
N ARG A 140 19.72 6.64 2.05
CA ARG A 140 20.29 7.62 2.98
C ARG A 140 21.76 7.36 3.25
N ARG A 141 22.12 6.14 3.62
CA ARG A 141 23.51 5.70 3.86
C ARG A 141 24.39 5.88 2.62
N ALA A 142 23.83 5.71 1.43
CA ALA A 142 24.54 5.98 0.18
C ALA A 142 24.75 7.49 -0.03
N PHE A 143 23.73 8.30 0.20
CA PHE A 143 23.79 9.75 0.00
C PHE A 143 24.68 10.46 1.03
N GLU A 144 24.69 10.00 2.29
CA GLU A 144 25.54 10.52 3.38
C GLU A 144 27.04 10.38 3.10
N LYS A 145 27.44 9.53 2.14
CA LYS A 145 28.85 9.39 1.74
C LYS A 145 29.34 10.54 0.87
N LEU A 146 28.43 11.36 0.35
CA LEU A 146 28.79 12.54 -0.42
C LEU A 146 29.14 13.68 0.52
N ASP A 147 30.35 14.22 0.38
CA ASP A 147 30.69 15.55 0.86
C ASP A 147 30.10 16.60 -0.09
N PRO A 148 29.22 17.51 0.37
CA PRO A 148 28.61 18.53 -0.49
C PRO A 148 29.61 19.52 -1.11
N ALA A 149 30.79 19.68 -0.51
CA ALA A 149 31.82 20.61 -0.97
C ALA A 149 32.91 19.92 -1.81
N ALA A 150 33.13 18.62 -1.60
CA ALA A 150 34.31 17.92 -2.14
C ALA A 150 34.01 16.70 -3.02
N SER A 151 32.76 16.21 -3.08
CA SER A 151 32.44 14.99 -3.84
C SER A 151 32.68 15.18 -5.34
N THR A 152 33.42 14.25 -5.93
CA THR A 152 33.69 14.23 -7.37
C THR A 152 32.47 13.81 -8.18
N ALA A 153 32.54 13.97 -9.51
CA ALA A 153 31.50 13.46 -10.39
C ALA A 153 31.44 11.92 -10.36
N GLU A 154 32.58 11.24 -10.20
CA GLU A 154 32.63 9.78 -10.04
C GLU A 154 31.93 9.32 -8.75
N ASP A 155 32.17 10.00 -7.62
CA ASP A 155 31.51 9.67 -6.34
C ASP A 155 30.00 9.79 -6.46
N ARG A 156 29.52 10.88 -7.09
CA ARG A 156 28.09 11.10 -7.35
C ARG A 156 27.51 10.05 -8.28
N ALA A 157 28.27 9.55 -9.27
CA ALA A 157 27.82 8.47 -10.14
C ALA A 157 27.66 7.14 -9.38
N LEU A 158 28.62 6.79 -8.52
CA LEU A 158 28.54 5.59 -7.67
C LEU A 158 27.36 5.64 -6.69
N VAL A 159 27.09 6.81 -6.10
CA VAL A 159 25.94 7.00 -5.22
C VAL A 159 24.64 6.94 -5.99
N TRP A 160 24.57 7.53 -7.19
CA TRP A 160 23.42 7.43 -8.09
C TRP A 160 23.02 5.98 -8.35
N GLU A 161 23.99 5.11 -8.67
CA GLU A 161 23.72 3.68 -8.91
C GLU A 161 23.18 2.96 -7.68
N LYS A 162 23.74 3.24 -6.50
CA LYS A 162 23.26 2.65 -5.22
C LYS A 162 21.85 3.08 -4.89
N ILE A 163 21.52 4.36 -5.12
CA ILE A 163 20.19 4.91 -4.91
C ILE A 163 19.19 4.28 -5.88
N GLU A 164 19.57 4.09 -7.15
CA GLU A 164 18.74 3.38 -8.12
C GLU A 164 18.47 1.93 -7.71
N GLN A 165 19.51 1.22 -7.26
CA GLN A 165 19.39 -0.17 -6.82
C GLN A 165 18.48 -0.30 -5.59
N ALA A 166 18.69 0.53 -4.57
CA ALA A 166 17.86 0.54 -3.36
C ALA A 166 16.40 0.89 -3.67
N PHE A 167 16.16 1.87 -4.54
CA PHE A 167 14.81 2.20 -4.99
C PHE A 167 14.14 1.04 -5.73
N ASN A 168 14.86 0.34 -6.62
CA ASN A 168 14.30 -0.80 -7.34
C ASN A 168 13.95 -1.95 -6.39
N ALA A 169 14.76 -2.20 -5.35
CA ALA A 169 14.44 -3.16 -4.30
C ALA A 169 13.15 -2.81 -3.55
N ILE A 170 12.94 -1.53 -3.21
CA ILE A 170 11.66 -1.07 -2.63
C ILE A 170 10.54 -1.32 -3.61
N ARG A 171 10.68 -0.87 -4.87
CA ARG A 171 9.62 -0.95 -5.88
C ARG A 171 9.09 -2.37 -6.05
N GLU A 172 9.97 -3.36 -6.09
CA GLU A 172 9.58 -4.76 -6.26
C GLU A 172 8.62 -5.23 -5.15
N LYS A 173 8.89 -4.86 -3.90
CA LYS A 173 8.08 -5.28 -2.74
C LYS A 173 6.93 -4.33 -2.44
N PHE A 174 7.07 -3.04 -2.73
CA PHE A 174 6.03 -2.05 -2.51
C PHE A 174 4.81 -2.30 -3.41
N LEU A 175 5.02 -2.84 -4.61
CA LEU A 175 3.92 -3.20 -5.51
C LEU A 175 3.07 -4.34 -4.98
N ASP A 176 3.64 -5.26 -4.19
CA ASP A 176 2.90 -6.35 -3.56
C ASP A 176 1.81 -5.80 -2.61
N GLU A 177 2.05 -4.66 -1.96
CA GLU A 177 1.08 -4.02 -1.04
C GLU A 177 -0.10 -3.36 -1.76
N PHE A 178 0.11 -2.91 -3.00
CA PHE A 178 -0.97 -2.36 -3.82
C PHE A 178 -1.92 -3.45 -4.35
N ASP A 179 -1.50 -4.72 -4.36
CA ASP A 179 -2.30 -5.85 -4.83
C ASP A 179 -2.90 -5.59 -6.25
N ILE A 180 -2.20 -4.82 -7.08
CA ILE A 180 -2.67 -4.48 -8.44
C ILE A 180 -2.54 -5.73 -9.31
N GLU A 181 -3.62 -6.08 -10.00
CA GLU A 181 -3.57 -7.14 -11.02
C GLU A 181 -2.53 -6.77 -12.09
N ALA A 182 -1.59 -7.68 -12.32
CA ALA A 182 -0.60 -7.50 -13.37
C ALA A 182 -1.33 -7.28 -14.71
N PRO A 183 -0.96 -6.26 -15.49
CA PRO A 183 -1.58 -6.02 -16.78
C PRO A 183 -1.38 -7.24 -17.67
N SER A 184 -2.46 -7.76 -18.26
CA SER A 184 -2.44 -8.97 -19.10
C SER A 184 -1.66 -8.77 -20.40
N LYS A 185 -1.35 -7.53 -20.77
CA LYS A 185 -0.58 -7.14 -21.95
C LYS A 185 0.32 -5.95 -21.63
N PRO A 186 1.54 -5.86 -22.19
CA PRO A 186 2.34 -4.65 -22.13
C PRO A 186 1.52 -3.48 -22.70
N ILE A 187 1.32 -2.44 -21.90
CA ILE A 187 0.51 -1.27 -22.31
C ILE A 187 1.13 -0.58 -23.53
N LEU A 188 2.47 -0.60 -23.64
CA LEU A 188 3.25 -0.21 -24.81
C LEU A 188 4.54 -1.05 -24.86
N LYS A 189 5.06 -1.36 -26.06
CA LYS A 189 6.39 -1.98 -26.20
C LYS A 189 7.46 -0.88 -26.09
N ARG A 190 8.66 -1.23 -25.59
CA ARG A 190 9.79 -0.28 -25.56
C ARG A 190 10.04 0.27 -26.97
N GLY A 191 10.10 1.59 -27.13
CA GLY A 191 10.32 2.25 -28.42
C GLY A 191 9.08 2.43 -29.31
N THR A 192 7.87 2.06 -28.87
CA THR A 192 6.66 2.34 -29.67
C THR A 192 6.23 3.79 -29.55
N GLY A 193 6.21 4.49 -30.67
CA GLY A 193 5.60 5.82 -30.80
C GLY A 193 4.08 5.76 -31.01
N ARG A 194 3.42 6.91 -30.89
CA ARG A 194 1.99 7.07 -31.14
C ARG A 194 1.68 6.73 -32.61
N THR A 195 0.87 5.71 -32.87
CA THR A 195 0.44 5.31 -34.22
C THR A 195 -0.74 6.12 -34.76
N LYS A 196 -1.49 6.82 -33.89
CA LYS A 196 -2.62 7.66 -34.30
C LYS A 196 -2.17 9.06 -34.70
N VAL A 197 -2.57 9.52 -35.89
CA VAL A 197 -2.40 10.91 -36.34
C VAL A 197 -3.15 11.86 -35.37
N LYS A 198 -2.65 13.09 -35.19
CA LYS A 198 -3.37 14.13 -34.41
C LYS A 198 -4.52 14.69 -35.27
N GLY A 199 -5.74 14.70 -34.74
CA GLY A 199 -6.92 15.31 -35.38
C GLY A 199 -8.16 14.41 -35.39
N ALA A 200 -9.34 15.01 -35.38
CA ALA A 200 -10.58 14.36 -35.80
C ALA A 200 -10.68 14.46 -37.34
N ARG A 201 -11.21 13.42 -38.01
CA ARG A 201 -11.71 13.61 -39.38
C ARG A 201 -12.93 14.53 -39.25
N VAL A 202 -12.76 15.79 -39.67
CA VAL A 202 -13.89 16.66 -40.01
C VAL A 202 -14.55 16.09 -41.25
#